data_AF-A0A4Y9ZEX3-F1
#
_entry.id   AF-A0A4Y9ZEX3-F1
#
_cell.length_a   1.000
_cell.length_b   1.000
_cell.length_c   1.000
_cell.angle_alpha   90.00
_cell.angle_beta   90.00
_cell.angle_gamma   90.00
#
_symmetry.space_group_name_H-M   'P 1'
#
loop_
_entity.id
_entity.type
_entity.pdbx_description
1 polymer ?
#
loop_
_entity_poly.entity_id
_entity_poly.type
_entity_poly.pdbx_seq_one_letter_code
_entity_poly.pdbx_strand_id
1 'polypeptide(L)'
;MADTIGYDIMSLPTYAGIVTDADEEVFLLYTELATLKPADGDSNGVFRGLGFLDNKKDTLTIQITTVPPVHQLPETVFGKGKRKSKSKIKKAELEVREFELAQDGTALRSRSGDTGSVLWKASIDFAQLFLQELRFPTPQTLFSPEHLSKAHILELGAGTGLLSVVLGPHVRRYTATD
;
A
#
# COMPACT_ATOMS: atom_id res chain seq x y z
N MET A 1 -30.22 14.32 -8.17
CA MET A 1 -29.13 14.08 -9.13
C MET A 1 -28.04 15.06 -8.79
N ALA A 2 -27.00 14.61 -8.10
CA ALA A 2 -25.81 15.42 -7.88
C ALA A 2 -24.86 15.11 -9.04
N ASP A 3 -24.67 16.10 -9.91
CA ASP A 3 -23.70 16.04 -11.01
C ASP A 3 -22.29 16.03 -10.43
N THR A 4 -21.65 14.87 -10.39
CA THR A 4 -20.23 14.74 -10.06
C THR A 4 -19.41 15.15 -11.28
N ILE A 5 -19.15 16.45 -11.43
CA ILE A 5 -18.10 16.92 -12.35
C ILE A 5 -16.77 16.83 -11.59
N GLY A 6 -16.02 15.77 -11.86
CA GLY A 6 -14.65 15.60 -11.38
C GLY A 6 -14.16 14.18 -11.64
N TYR A 7 -13.18 14.04 -12.54
CA TYR A 7 -12.43 12.80 -12.75
C TYR A 7 -11.58 12.52 -11.50
N ASP A 8 -12.18 11.96 -10.44
CA ASP A 8 -11.45 11.72 -9.21
C ASP A 8 -10.58 10.46 -9.33
N ILE A 9 -9.29 10.62 -9.01
CA ILE A 9 -8.31 9.53 -8.99
C ILE A 9 -8.54 8.60 -7.81
N MET A 10 -9.27 9.05 -6.79
CA MET A 10 -9.63 8.29 -5.60
C MET A 10 -11.14 8.13 -5.45
N SER A 11 -11.55 6.99 -4.89
CA SER A 11 -12.91 6.66 -4.47
C SER A 11 -12.95 6.73 -2.94
N LEU A 12 -13.13 7.94 -2.40
CA LEU A 12 -13.19 8.11 -0.95
C LEU A 12 -14.52 7.58 -0.38
N PRO A 13 -14.50 6.87 0.76
CA PRO A 13 -15.73 6.45 1.42
C PRO A 13 -16.51 7.66 1.94
N THR A 14 -17.83 7.52 2.11
CA THR A 14 -18.71 8.61 2.57
C THR A 14 -18.42 9.08 4.00
N TYR A 15 -17.70 8.29 4.78
CA TYR A 15 -17.25 8.64 6.13
C TYR A 15 -15.87 9.31 6.15
N ALA A 16 -15.24 9.54 4.99
CA ALA A 16 -13.96 10.24 4.92
C ALA A 16 -14.12 11.68 5.44
N GLY A 17 -13.17 12.10 6.28
CA GLY A 17 -13.10 13.44 6.85
C GLY A 17 -11.87 14.19 6.37
N ILE A 18 -11.91 15.51 6.49
CA ILE A 18 -10.73 16.36 6.28
C ILE A 18 -9.79 16.18 7.47
N VAL A 19 -8.54 15.81 7.21
CA VAL A 19 -7.47 15.80 8.21
C VAL A 19 -6.94 17.22 8.37
N THR A 20 -7.09 17.79 9.57
CA THR A 20 -6.63 19.15 9.89
C THR A 20 -5.25 19.19 10.52
N ASP A 21 -4.84 18.12 11.20
CA ASP A 21 -3.52 17.94 11.78
C ASP A 21 -3.05 16.51 11.47
N ALA A 22 -2.21 16.36 10.44
CA ALA A 22 -1.76 15.05 10.01
C ALA A 22 -0.83 14.38 11.03
N ASP A 23 -0.05 15.18 11.77
CA ASP A 23 0.91 14.65 12.74
C ASP A 23 0.17 14.08 13.96
N GLU A 24 -0.86 14.78 14.45
CA GLU A 24 -1.71 14.28 15.53
C GLU A 24 -2.45 13.00 15.14
N GLU A 25 -3.08 12.96 13.96
CA GLU A 25 -3.82 11.78 13.48
C GLU A 25 -2.90 10.56 13.31
N VAL A 26 -1.71 10.75 12.72
CA VAL A 26 -0.70 9.68 12.60
C VAL A 26 -0.23 9.22 13.98
N PHE A 27 0.01 10.16 14.90
CA PHE A 27 0.40 9.83 16.28
C PHE A 27 -0.66 9.01 17.01
N LEU A 28 -1.93 9.42 16.94
CA LEU A 28 -3.05 8.71 17.57
C LEU A 28 -3.21 7.30 16.98
N LEU A 29 -3.21 7.19 15.65
CA LEU A 29 -3.33 5.91 14.96
C LEU A 29 -2.21 4.94 15.37
N TYR A 30 -0.96 5.41 15.35
CA TYR A 30 0.18 4.56 15.71
C TYR A 30 0.21 4.22 17.20
N THR A 31 -0.25 5.13 18.05
CA THR A 31 -0.39 4.88 19.49
C THR A 31 -1.41 3.79 19.74
N GLU A 32 -2.59 3.86 19.10
CA GLU A 32 -3.63 2.84 19.22
C GLU A 32 -3.12 1.48 18.71
N LEU A 33 -2.52 1.44 17.53
CA LEU A 33 -1.97 0.20 16.96
C LEU A 33 -0.87 -0.41 17.84
N ALA A 34 -0.07 0.40 18.53
CA ALA A 34 0.93 -0.07 19.49
C ALA A 34 0.31 -0.72 20.73
N THR A 35 -0.95 -0.39 21.08
CA THR A 35 -1.66 -1.03 22.20
C THR A 35 -2.24 -2.41 21.87
N LEU A 36 -2.40 -2.73 20.57
CA LEU A 36 -2.96 -3.99 20.13
C LEU A 36 -1.96 -5.13 20.39
N LYS A 37 -2.33 -6.06 21.28
CA LYS A 37 -1.55 -7.29 21.52
C LYS A 37 -1.81 -8.31 20.41
N PRO A 38 -0.82 -9.12 20.00
CA PRO A 38 -1.05 -10.19 19.05
C PRO A 38 -2.10 -11.16 19.60
N ALA A 39 -3.10 -11.48 18.80
CA ALA A 39 -4.20 -12.35 19.21
C ALA A 39 -3.72 -13.76 19.62
N ASP A 40 -2.59 -14.23 19.07
CA ASP A 40 -2.23 -15.66 19.10
C ASP A 40 -0.75 -15.95 19.44
N GLY A 41 -0.06 -15.09 20.20
CA GLY A 41 1.31 -15.38 20.68
C GLY A 41 2.38 -15.58 19.59
N ASP A 42 2.02 -15.43 18.32
CA ASP A 42 2.90 -15.53 17.17
C ASP A 42 3.63 -14.18 17.01
N SER A 43 4.92 -14.17 17.33
CA SER A 43 5.77 -12.97 17.38
C SER A 43 6.00 -12.31 16.01
N ASN A 44 5.43 -12.85 14.93
CA ASN A 44 5.51 -12.29 13.57
C ASN A 44 4.43 -11.23 13.27
N GLY A 45 3.43 -11.05 14.14
CA GLY A 45 2.33 -10.09 13.98
C GLY A 45 2.44 -8.83 14.84
N VAL A 46 3.61 -8.55 15.43
CA VAL A 46 3.81 -7.38 16.30
C VAL A 46 3.80 -6.12 15.44
N PHE A 47 3.02 -5.11 15.85
CA PHE A 47 3.02 -3.79 15.23
C PHE A 47 4.45 -3.26 15.04
N ARG A 48 4.86 -3.03 13.79
CA ARG A 48 6.27 -2.80 13.41
C ARG A 48 6.72 -1.33 13.42
N GLY A 49 5.84 -0.41 13.81
CA GLY A 49 6.05 1.04 13.79
C GLY A 49 6.32 1.64 12.39
N LEU A 50 6.53 2.96 12.33
CA LEU A 50 6.73 3.73 11.09
C LEU A 50 8.08 3.48 10.38
N GLY A 51 9.09 2.96 11.09
CA GLY A 51 10.51 3.08 10.74
C GLY A 51 10.96 2.59 9.35
N PHE A 52 12.25 2.66 9.08
CA PHE A 52 12.85 2.28 7.80
C PHE A 52 13.21 0.78 7.73
N LEU A 53 13.48 0.28 6.51
CA LEU A 53 13.75 -1.14 6.26
C LEU A 53 15.16 -1.58 6.73
N ASP A 54 16.21 -0.96 6.21
CA ASP A 54 17.62 -1.21 6.55
C ASP A 54 18.40 0.07 6.26
N ASN A 55 19.37 0.44 7.09
CA ASN A 55 20.24 1.61 6.91
C ASN A 55 21.74 1.26 6.82
N LYS A 56 22.05 -0.03 6.64
CA LYS A 56 23.42 -0.54 6.56
C LYS A 56 23.85 -0.84 5.14
N LYS A 57 22.92 -0.82 4.19
CA LYS A 57 23.17 -1.12 2.77
C LYS A 57 22.84 0.12 1.95
N ASP A 58 23.67 0.43 0.96
CA ASP A 58 23.39 1.54 0.04
C ASP A 58 22.43 1.12 -1.08
N THR A 59 22.22 -0.19 -1.25
CA THR A 59 21.26 -0.76 -2.21
C THR A 59 20.31 -1.72 -1.50
N LEU A 60 19.02 -1.57 -1.78
CA LEU A 60 17.94 -2.42 -1.27
C LEU A 60 17.25 -3.14 -2.41
N THR A 61 17.01 -4.44 -2.23
CA THR A 61 16.11 -5.23 -3.07
C THR A 61 14.84 -5.51 -2.29
N ILE A 62 13.69 -5.12 -2.83
CA ILE A 62 12.38 -5.38 -2.22
C ILE A 62 11.51 -6.17 -3.17
N GLN A 63 10.63 -7.01 -2.61
CA GLN A 63 9.65 -7.77 -3.37
C GLN A 63 8.25 -7.42 -2.89
N ILE A 64 7.41 -6.95 -3.81
CA ILE A 64 6.00 -6.69 -3.56
C ILE A 64 5.19 -7.81 -4.21
N THR A 65 4.40 -8.51 -3.40
CA THR A 65 3.52 -9.59 -3.86
C THR A 65 2.07 -9.11 -3.83
N THR A 66 1.37 -9.28 -4.95
CA THR A 66 -0.09 -9.10 -4.99
C THR A 66 -0.78 -10.46 -4.95
N VAL A 67 -1.87 -10.55 -4.18
CA VAL A 67 -2.58 -11.80 -3.90
C VAL A 67 -4.05 -11.62 -4.24
N PRO A 68 -4.67 -12.48 -5.07
CA PRO A 68 -6.10 -12.37 -5.33
C PRO A 68 -6.92 -12.41 -4.03
N PRO A 69 -7.93 -11.54 -3.86
CA PRO A 69 -8.82 -11.63 -2.72
C PRO A 69 -9.50 -13.00 -2.71
N VAL A 70 -9.41 -13.70 -1.57
CA VAL A 70 -10.10 -14.98 -1.40
C VAL A 70 -11.59 -14.69 -1.52
N HIS A 71 -12.24 -15.17 -2.58
CA HIS A 71 -13.69 -15.03 -2.74
C HIS A 71 -14.38 -15.45 -1.45
N GLN A 72 -14.97 -14.49 -0.72
CA GLN A 72 -16.05 -14.79 0.20
C GLN A 72 -17.20 -15.32 -0.66
N LEU A 73 -17.27 -16.64 -0.81
CA LEU A 73 -18.48 -17.28 -1.32
C LEU A 73 -19.63 -16.79 -0.45
N PRO A 74 -20.75 -16.30 -1.02
CA PRO A 74 -21.92 -16.04 -0.21
C PRO A 74 -22.27 -17.34 0.51
N GLU A 75 -22.49 -17.25 1.82
CA GLU A 75 -23.05 -18.36 2.61
C GLU A 75 -24.46 -18.67 2.08
N THR A 76 -24.53 -19.44 0.99
CA THR A 76 -25.78 -20.02 0.53
C THR A 76 -26.12 -21.14 1.47
N VAL A 77 -26.95 -20.80 2.45
CA VAL A 77 -28.01 -21.59 3.08
C VAL A 77 -27.92 -23.09 2.79
N PHE A 78 -27.67 -23.88 3.84
CA PHE A 78 -27.65 -25.34 3.89
C PHE A 78 -28.69 -26.02 2.96
N GLY A 79 -28.26 -26.38 1.76
CA GLY A 79 -28.96 -27.30 0.86
C GLY A 79 -28.22 -28.64 0.80
N LYS A 80 -28.76 -29.68 1.43
CA LYS A 80 -28.27 -31.06 1.33
C LYS A 80 -28.27 -31.52 -0.14
N GLY A 81 -27.10 -31.64 -0.75
CA GLY A 81 -26.96 -32.20 -2.09
C GLY A 81 -25.54 -32.64 -2.40
N LYS A 82 -25.24 -33.93 -2.22
CA LYS A 82 -24.00 -34.56 -2.70
C LYS A 82 -23.90 -34.42 -4.23
N ARG A 83 -22.88 -33.72 -4.73
CA ARG A 83 -22.21 -34.03 -6.00
C ARG A 83 -20.79 -33.48 -5.97
N LYS A 84 -19.81 -34.40 -6.00
CA LYS A 84 -18.38 -34.09 -6.19
C LYS A 84 -18.20 -33.48 -7.58
N SER A 85 -18.06 -32.16 -7.67
CA SER A 85 -17.32 -31.55 -8.79
C SER A 85 -15.94 -31.16 -8.27
N LYS A 86 -14.91 -31.85 -8.78
CA LYS A 86 -13.54 -31.35 -8.69
C LYS A 86 -13.46 -30.14 -9.61
N SER A 87 -13.90 -28.98 -9.14
CA SER A 87 -13.54 -27.73 -9.82
C SER A 87 -12.04 -27.54 -9.57
N LYS A 88 -11.26 -27.51 -10.65
CA LYS A 88 -9.89 -27.02 -10.62
C LYS A 88 -9.99 -25.56 -10.18
N ILE A 89 -9.75 -25.29 -8.90
CA ILE A 89 -9.42 -23.95 -8.42
C ILE A 89 -8.20 -23.55 -9.27
N LYS A 90 -8.40 -22.64 -10.23
CA LYS A 90 -7.29 -21.98 -10.92
C LYS A 90 -6.42 -21.42 -9.80
N LYS A 91 -5.20 -21.96 -9.68
CA LYS A 91 -4.20 -21.48 -8.73
C LYS A 91 -4.13 -19.97 -8.92
N ALA A 92 -4.62 -19.22 -7.93
CA ALA A 92 -4.51 -17.78 -7.86
C ALA A 92 -3.07 -17.40 -8.23
N GLU A 93 -2.90 -16.75 -9.38
CA GLU A 93 -1.57 -16.43 -9.91
C GLU A 93 -1.02 -15.28 -9.07
N LEU A 94 -0.11 -15.61 -8.16
CA LEU A 94 0.65 -14.65 -7.36
C LEU A 94 1.56 -13.88 -8.32
N GLU A 95 1.46 -12.56 -8.31
CA GLU A 95 2.37 -11.70 -9.06
C GLU A 95 3.36 -11.08 -8.07
N VAL A 96 4.64 -11.40 -8.26
CA VAL A 96 5.75 -10.85 -7.48
C VAL A 96 6.50 -9.87 -8.37
N ARG A 97 6.66 -8.63 -7.89
CA ARG A 97 7.49 -7.61 -8.53
C ARG A 97 8.68 -7.31 -7.64
N GLU A 98 9.86 -7.31 -8.23
CA GLU A 98 11.11 -6.99 -7.55
C GLU A 98 11.59 -5.59 -7.96
N PHE A 99 12.05 -4.82 -6.97
CA PHE A 99 12.57 -3.48 -7.17
C PHE A 99 13.93 -3.35 -6.50
N GLU A 100 14.87 -2.74 -7.21
CA GLU A 100 16.19 -2.37 -6.69
C GLU A 100 16.23 -0.85 -6.52
N LEU A 101 16.63 -0.41 -5.33
CA LEU A 101 16.68 1.00 -4.95
C LEU A 101 18.03 1.34 -4.35
N ALA A 102 18.57 2.51 -4.70
CA ALA A 102 19.66 3.12 -3.97
C ALA A 102 19.12 3.93 -2.79
N GLN A 103 19.86 3.97 -1.68
CA GLN A 103 19.56 4.81 -0.53
C GLN A 103 20.84 5.42 0.06
N ASP A 104 20.71 6.58 0.69
CA ASP A 104 21.81 7.23 1.42
C ASP A 104 21.57 7.10 2.93
N GLY A 105 22.19 6.08 3.53
CA GLY A 105 22.17 5.84 4.98
C GLY A 105 23.16 6.70 5.77
N THR A 106 24.01 7.50 5.12
CA THR A 106 25.07 8.28 5.79
C THR A 106 24.52 9.53 6.47
N ALA A 107 23.47 10.12 5.91
CA ALA A 107 22.77 11.29 6.45
C ALA A 107 22.25 11.04 7.88
N LEU A 108 21.61 9.88 8.11
CA LEU A 108 21.14 9.43 9.43
C LEU A 108 22.24 9.31 10.49
N ARG A 109 23.49 9.07 10.08
CA ARG A 109 24.62 8.84 10.99
C ARG A 109 25.42 10.10 11.29
N SER A 110 25.33 11.10 10.42
CA SER A 110 26.22 12.26 10.42
C SER A 110 25.56 13.55 10.89
N ARG A 111 24.22 13.67 10.82
CA ARG A 111 23.47 14.88 11.19
C ARG A 111 22.33 14.55 12.14
N SER A 112 22.35 15.14 13.34
CA SER A 112 21.26 14.99 14.30
C SER A 112 20.00 15.72 13.80
N GLY A 113 18.86 15.03 13.79
CA GLY A 113 17.59 15.55 13.28
C GLY A 113 17.35 15.35 11.78
N ASP A 114 18.32 14.76 11.06
CA ASP A 114 18.13 14.36 9.67
C ASP A 114 17.35 13.05 9.61
N THR A 115 16.37 12.96 8.70
CA THR A 115 15.58 11.75 8.46
C THR A 115 16.27 10.80 7.47
N GLY A 116 17.32 11.28 6.77
CA GLY A 116 18.05 10.59 5.72
C GLY A 116 17.19 10.15 4.53
N SER A 117 17.85 9.73 3.45
CA SER A 117 17.18 9.17 2.27
C SER A 117 17.15 7.65 2.37
N VAL A 118 16.45 7.14 3.39
CA VAL A 118 16.24 5.70 3.61
C VAL A 118 14.86 5.24 3.15
N LEU A 119 14.72 3.94 2.88
CA LEU A 119 13.42 3.40 2.49
C LEU A 119 12.49 3.24 3.70
N TRP A 120 11.45 4.08 3.75
CA TRP A 120 10.39 4.03 4.75
C TRP A 120 9.41 2.88 4.49
N LYS A 121 9.03 2.18 5.56
CA LYS A 121 8.06 1.07 5.47
C LYS A 121 6.71 1.50 4.94
N ALA A 122 6.26 2.71 5.28
CA ALA A 122 5.01 3.28 4.78
C ALA A 122 4.96 3.35 3.25
N SER A 123 6.08 3.69 2.58
CA SER A 123 6.16 3.71 1.12
C SER A 123 6.01 2.31 0.52
N ILE A 124 6.54 1.27 1.18
CA ILE A 124 6.37 -0.14 0.75
C ILE A 124 4.91 -0.56 0.91
N ASP A 125 4.31 -0.27 2.06
CA ASP A 125 2.92 -0.64 2.36
C ASP A 125 1.95 0.05 1.39
N PHE A 126 2.18 1.33 1.10
CA PHE A 126 1.41 2.08 0.12
C PHE A 126 1.59 1.53 -1.31
N ALA A 127 2.83 1.24 -1.72
CA ALA A 127 3.09 0.62 -3.03
C ALA A 127 2.41 -0.75 -3.16
N GLN A 128 2.41 -1.55 -2.10
CA GLN A 128 1.73 -2.84 -2.07
C GLN A 128 0.21 -2.67 -2.18
N LEU A 129 -0.40 -1.76 -1.41
CA LEU A 129 -1.83 -1.45 -1.51
C LEU A 129 -2.20 -1.00 -2.93
N PHE A 130 -1.44 -0.07 -3.50
CA PHE A 130 -1.68 0.46 -4.83
C PHE A 130 -1.66 -0.64 -5.90
N LEU A 131 -0.61 -1.47 -5.92
CA LEU A 131 -0.50 -2.57 -6.88
C LEU A 131 -1.59 -3.63 -6.69
N GLN A 132 -1.92 -3.93 -5.43
CA GLN A 132 -2.97 -4.87 -5.07
C GLN A 132 -4.33 -4.41 -5.61
N GLU A 133 -4.67 -3.14 -5.43
CA GLU A 133 -5.94 -2.57 -5.88
C GLU A 133 -6.03 -2.42 -7.40
N LEU A 134 -4.93 -2.04 -8.06
CA LEU A 134 -4.89 -1.99 -9.52
C LEU A 134 -5.09 -3.38 -10.15
N ARG A 135 -4.54 -4.42 -9.51
CA ARG A 135 -4.61 -5.78 -10.02
C ARG A 135 -5.92 -6.47 -9.69
N PHE A 136 -6.41 -6.29 -8.47
CA PHE A 136 -7.60 -6.94 -7.93
C PHE A 136 -8.59 -5.90 -7.39
N PRO A 137 -9.22 -5.10 -8.26
CA PRO A 137 -10.16 -4.08 -7.82
C PRO A 137 -11.36 -4.73 -7.12
N THR A 138 -11.76 -4.11 -6.01
CA THR A 138 -12.94 -4.45 -5.22
C THR A 138 -13.91 -3.26 -5.24
N PRO A 139 -15.19 -3.44 -4.86
CA PRO A 139 -16.12 -2.30 -4.79
C PRO A 139 -15.70 -1.19 -3.81
N GLN A 140 -14.74 -1.47 -2.92
CA GLN A 140 -14.19 -0.54 -1.92
C GLN A 140 -12.77 -0.08 -2.25
N THR A 141 -12.28 -0.37 -3.45
CA THR A 141 -10.93 0.04 -3.89
C THR A 141 -10.80 1.56 -3.89
N LEU A 142 -9.70 2.04 -3.32
CA LEU A 142 -9.40 3.47 -3.19
C LEU A 142 -9.09 4.10 -4.54
N PHE A 143 -8.39 3.42 -5.46
CA PHE A 143 -7.93 4.05 -6.69
C PHE A 143 -8.80 3.74 -7.92
N SER A 144 -9.00 4.73 -8.79
CA SER A 144 -9.61 4.53 -10.12
C SER A 144 -8.52 4.31 -11.18
N PRO A 145 -8.33 3.09 -11.72
CA PRO A 145 -7.30 2.84 -12.74
C PRO A 145 -7.48 3.70 -13.99
N GLU A 146 -8.74 3.96 -14.38
CA GLU A 146 -9.04 4.77 -15.54
C GLU A 146 -8.58 6.22 -15.36
N HIS A 147 -8.87 6.83 -14.21
CA HIS A 147 -8.49 8.22 -13.94
C HIS A 147 -7.00 8.36 -13.65
N LEU A 148 -6.39 7.39 -12.95
CA LEU A 148 -4.95 7.35 -12.72
C LEU A 148 -4.15 7.42 -14.02
N SER A 149 -4.55 6.66 -15.05
CA SER A 149 -3.86 6.65 -16.34
C SER A 149 -3.79 8.01 -17.04
N LYS A 150 -4.66 8.95 -16.64
CA LYS A 150 -4.75 10.32 -17.17
C LYS A 150 -4.12 11.35 -16.21
N ALA A 151 -3.83 10.95 -14.98
CA ALA A 151 -3.41 11.81 -13.89
C ALA A 151 -1.94 12.27 -13.99
N HIS A 152 -1.68 13.46 -13.44
CA HIS A 152 -0.34 14.00 -13.25
C HIS A 152 -0.09 14.05 -11.75
N ILE A 153 0.86 13.26 -11.25
CA ILE A 153 1.17 13.13 -9.84
C ILE A 153 2.45 13.89 -9.50
N LEU A 154 2.41 14.65 -8.41
CA LEU A 154 3.57 15.24 -7.74
C LEU A 154 3.75 14.57 -6.38
N GLU A 155 4.91 13.97 -6.16
CA GLU A 155 5.33 13.42 -4.87
C GLU A 155 6.30 14.40 -4.19
N LEU A 156 6.01 14.73 -2.94
CA LEU A 156 6.85 15.56 -2.08
C LEU A 156 7.53 14.65 -1.06
N GLY A 157 8.85 14.78 -0.89
CA GLY A 157 9.63 13.92 0.01
C GLY A 157 9.73 12.49 -0.51
N ALA A 158 10.08 12.32 -1.79
CA ALA A 158 10.11 11.02 -2.46
C ALA A 158 11.16 10.05 -1.90
N GLY A 159 12.16 10.55 -1.17
CA GLY A 159 13.25 9.80 -0.56
C GLY A 159 13.98 8.95 -1.58
N THR A 160 13.88 7.63 -1.42
CA THR A 160 14.50 6.66 -2.34
C THR A 160 13.77 6.54 -3.68
N GLY A 161 12.63 7.21 -3.86
CA GLY A 161 11.85 7.24 -5.11
C GLY A 161 11.06 5.97 -5.39
N LEU A 162 10.81 5.10 -4.39
CA LEU A 162 10.08 3.85 -4.60
C LEU A 162 8.73 4.08 -5.29
N LEU A 163 7.95 5.05 -4.80
CA LEU A 163 6.61 5.31 -5.35
C LEU A 163 6.69 5.80 -6.79
N SER A 164 7.69 6.61 -7.14
CA SER A 164 7.90 7.04 -8.53
C SER A 164 8.12 5.87 -9.49
N VAL A 165 8.85 4.84 -9.06
CA VAL A 165 9.11 3.63 -9.85
C VAL A 165 7.87 2.75 -9.93
N VAL A 166 7.11 2.62 -8.84
CA VAL A 166 5.93 1.76 -8.77
C VAL A 166 4.71 2.39 -9.47
N LEU A 167 4.40 3.65 -9.17
CA LEU A 167 3.21 4.35 -9.65
C LEU A 167 3.42 4.96 -11.04
N GLY A 168 4.64 5.39 -11.36
CA GLY A 168 4.97 6.07 -12.61
C GLY A 168 4.44 5.38 -13.87
N PRO A 169 4.59 4.05 -14.03
CA PRO A 169 4.06 3.31 -15.18
C PRO A 169 2.51 3.31 -15.31
N HIS A 170 1.80 3.68 -14.25
CA HIS A 170 0.34 3.61 -14.18
C HIS A 170 -0.34 4.98 -14.31
N VAL A 171 0.45 6.05 -14.47
CA VAL A 171 -0.07 7.42 -14.59
C VAL A 171 0.47 8.12 -15.83
N ARG A 172 -0.17 9.23 -16.24
CA ARG A 172 0.26 9.98 -17.42
C ARG A 172 1.60 10.68 -17.20
N ARG A 173 1.81 11.22 -16.01
CA ARG A 173 3.05 11.89 -15.62
C ARG A 173 3.26 11.76 -14.12
N TYR A 174 4.47 11.40 -13.73
CA TYR A 174 4.89 11.38 -12.34
C TYR A 174 6.08 12.33 -12.17
N THR A 175 6.05 13.14 -11.11
CA THR A 175 7.14 14.03 -10.75
C THR A 175 7.45 13.80 -9.28
N ALA A 176 8.67 13.38 -8.99
CA ALA A 176 9.16 13.19 -7.63
C ALA A 176 10.06 14.36 -7.25
N THR A 177 9.92 14.84 -6.01
CA THR A 177 10.75 15.90 -5.44
C THR A 177 11.17 15.51 -4.03
N ASP A 178 12.39 15.86 -3.67
CA ASP A 178 12.99 15.68 -2.34
C ASP A 178 13.98 16.84 -2.10
#